data_AF-A0A842TTX7-F1
#
_entry.id   AF-A0A842TTX7-F1
#
_cell.length_a   1.000
_cell.length_b   1.000
_cell.length_c   1.000
_cell.angle_alpha   90.00
_cell.angle_beta   90.00
_cell.angle_gamma   90.00
#
_symmetry.space_group_name_H-M   'P 1'
#
loop_
_entity.id
_entity.type
_entity.pdbx_description
1 polymer ?
#
loop_
_entity_poly.entity_id
_entity_poly.type
_entity_poly.pdbx_seq_one_letter_code
_entity_poly.pdbx_strand_id
1 'polypeptide(L)'
;MKNRDKLLRKTIKLAYKTRLYGKLMRDRGLKPDDIRKIDDLEKMPIISKKDIVKDFWGAIGKPEDVYKFHTTSGTSGVPTVVGFTYNDWNIYVEQNVRCLKLADITKEDIIHNSTPYGMFFAGFVVHDAAKMLGPKIVPAGRLTSGRQHLNLIKLFNSTVFVGIPQYLLKLGYYVLENDEDPKEYPLKKAYVLGEPLPESKRRKIEDIWDIDVRIGYGLSEIGAGAECKEKCGIHWPEDHVMVKVINKEKDGKGELCYTTLTKTGTIAINFASGDRSSIKGNCPCGRDSLLIDYIEERLDDLTKIKGTLISPFIIDKILFEFNEIRNYLFVVDSNRGLDDARLYIELSSEKSKKLKEKIKNSLLASISVSVDSQFIERDTIPQIGRKGKRFIDLRNKKGSKYEKIIREFEESYVNE
;
A
#
# COMPACT_ATOMS: atom_id res chain seq x y z
N MET A 1 8.31 -27.18 -4.99
CA MET A 1 9.76 -26.91 -5.19
C MET A 1 10.28 -27.18 -6.60
N LYS A 2 10.23 -28.40 -7.16
CA LYS A 2 10.86 -28.71 -8.49
C LYS A 2 10.42 -27.80 -9.65
N ASN A 3 9.18 -27.32 -9.67
CA ASN A 3 8.71 -26.39 -10.70
C ASN A 3 9.28 -24.96 -10.54
N ARG A 4 9.47 -24.50 -9.30
CA ARG A 4 9.99 -23.14 -9.00
C ARG A 4 11.45 -23.01 -9.44
N ASP A 5 12.29 -24.01 -9.20
CA ASP A 5 13.69 -24.01 -9.67
C ASP A 5 13.78 -23.97 -11.20
N LYS A 6 12.85 -24.66 -11.89
CA LYS A 6 12.77 -24.62 -13.36
C LYS A 6 12.42 -23.22 -13.87
N LEU A 7 11.44 -22.56 -13.26
CA LEU A 7 11.07 -21.18 -13.60
C LEU A 7 12.20 -20.20 -13.28
N LEU A 8 12.82 -20.34 -12.10
CA LEU A 8 13.98 -19.54 -11.70
C LEU A 8 15.10 -19.59 -12.75
N ARG A 9 15.50 -20.79 -13.19
CA ARG A 9 16.55 -20.93 -14.22
C ARG A 9 16.20 -20.22 -15.52
N LYS A 10 14.92 -20.24 -15.93
CA LYS A 10 14.46 -19.47 -17.12
C LYS A 10 14.60 -17.97 -16.88
N THR A 11 14.15 -17.47 -15.73
CA THR A 11 14.28 -16.05 -15.38
C THR A 11 15.72 -15.61 -15.30
N ILE A 12 16.62 -16.38 -14.66
CA ILE A 12 18.05 -16.03 -14.56
C ILE A 12 18.69 -15.96 -15.95
N LYS A 13 18.40 -16.93 -16.84
CA LYS A 13 18.91 -16.92 -18.21
C LYS A 13 18.44 -15.69 -19.00
N LEU A 14 17.20 -15.24 -18.77
CA LEU A 14 16.69 -14.02 -19.37
C LEU A 14 17.35 -12.78 -18.75
N ALA A 15 17.38 -12.70 -17.42
CA ALA A 15 17.97 -11.60 -16.66
C ALA A 15 19.43 -11.35 -17.03
N TYR A 16 20.23 -12.40 -17.22
CA TYR A 16 21.65 -12.29 -17.58
C TYR A 16 21.89 -11.53 -18.91
N LYS A 17 20.90 -11.52 -19.82
CA LYS A 17 20.96 -10.77 -21.08
C LYS A 17 20.65 -9.28 -20.90
N THR A 18 20.01 -8.91 -19.79
CA THR A 18 19.64 -7.52 -19.50
C THR A 18 20.86 -6.73 -19.02
N ARG A 19 20.83 -5.40 -19.18
CA ARG A 19 21.96 -4.53 -18.78
C ARG A 19 22.18 -4.55 -17.27
N LEU A 20 21.11 -4.48 -16.46
CA LEU A 20 21.20 -4.43 -15.00
C LEU A 20 21.73 -5.76 -14.45
N TYR A 21 20.99 -6.85 -14.64
CA TYR A 21 21.35 -8.14 -14.02
C TYR A 21 22.57 -8.77 -14.70
N GLY A 22 22.72 -8.63 -16.02
CA GLY A 22 23.89 -9.12 -16.72
C GLY A 22 25.18 -8.48 -16.20
N LYS A 23 25.18 -7.17 -15.95
CA LYS A 23 26.32 -6.48 -15.31
C LYS A 23 26.55 -7.00 -13.89
N LEU A 24 25.51 -7.03 -13.06
CA LEU A 24 25.63 -7.48 -11.66
C LEU A 24 26.19 -8.90 -11.51
N MET A 25 25.83 -9.80 -12.44
CA MET A 25 26.33 -11.17 -12.48
C MET A 25 27.78 -11.23 -12.98
N ARG A 26 28.10 -10.57 -14.10
CA ARG A 26 29.46 -10.56 -14.67
C ARG A 26 30.49 -9.93 -13.73
N ASP A 27 30.13 -8.85 -13.05
CA ASP A 27 30.98 -8.20 -12.05
C ASP A 27 31.35 -9.14 -10.88
N ARG A 28 30.58 -10.21 -10.65
CA ARG A 28 30.81 -11.23 -9.62
C ARG A 28 31.36 -12.55 -10.19
N GLY A 29 31.67 -12.60 -11.48
CA GLY A 29 32.10 -13.83 -12.15
C GLY A 29 31.01 -14.89 -12.27
N LEU A 30 29.73 -14.54 -12.08
CA LEU A 30 28.61 -15.48 -12.13
C LEU A 30 28.10 -15.69 -13.55
N LYS A 31 27.80 -16.94 -13.88
CA LYS A 31 27.09 -17.38 -15.09
C LYS A 31 25.68 -17.84 -14.73
N PRO A 32 24.74 -17.87 -15.69
CA PRO A 32 23.37 -18.34 -15.42
C PRO A 32 23.28 -19.75 -14.81
N ASP A 33 24.18 -20.66 -15.21
CA ASP A 33 24.16 -22.05 -14.74
C ASP A 33 24.73 -22.22 -13.32
N ASP A 34 25.23 -21.14 -12.68
CA ASP A 34 25.62 -21.11 -11.27
C ASP A 34 24.40 -20.94 -10.33
N ILE A 35 23.24 -20.57 -10.90
CA ILE A 35 21.97 -20.39 -10.19
C ILE A 35 20.99 -21.48 -10.65
N ARG A 36 20.97 -22.62 -9.96
CA ARG A 36 20.21 -23.81 -10.37
C ARG A 36 18.97 -24.05 -9.55
N LYS A 37 19.00 -23.61 -8.29
CA LYS A 37 17.93 -23.72 -7.31
C LYS A 37 17.76 -22.41 -6.55
N ILE A 38 16.65 -22.29 -5.85
CA ILE A 38 16.30 -21.14 -5.02
C ILE A 38 17.45 -20.69 -4.11
N ASP A 39 18.11 -21.63 -3.42
CA ASP A 39 19.17 -21.31 -2.47
C ASP A 39 20.34 -20.55 -3.12
N ASP A 40 20.63 -20.82 -4.40
CA ASP A 40 21.71 -20.15 -5.12
C ASP A 40 21.46 -18.64 -5.31
N LEU A 41 20.24 -18.15 -5.07
CA LEU A 41 19.94 -16.70 -5.07
C LEU A 41 20.76 -15.92 -4.04
N GLU A 42 21.35 -16.56 -3.03
CA GLU A 42 22.29 -15.90 -2.11
C GLU A 42 23.54 -15.34 -2.81
N LYS A 43 23.93 -15.93 -3.95
CA LYS A 43 25.08 -15.48 -4.76
C LYS A 43 24.77 -14.16 -5.49
N MET A 44 23.49 -13.88 -5.73
CA MET A 44 23.03 -12.68 -6.43
C MET A 44 22.91 -11.50 -5.45
N PRO A 45 23.29 -10.27 -5.84
CA PRO A 45 23.12 -9.11 -4.97
C PRO A 45 21.65 -8.83 -4.70
N ILE A 46 21.39 -8.24 -3.54
CA ILE A 46 20.11 -7.58 -3.25
C ILE A 46 20.07 -6.27 -4.03
N ILE A 47 18.96 -6.00 -4.70
CA ILE A 47 18.71 -4.72 -5.37
C ILE A 47 17.51 -4.04 -4.73
N SER A 48 17.38 -2.75 -4.96
CA SER A 48 16.28 -1.93 -4.47
C SER A 48 15.50 -1.32 -5.64
N LYS A 49 14.41 -0.63 -5.29
CA LYS A 49 13.68 0.24 -6.22
C LYS A 49 14.57 1.27 -6.92
N LYS A 50 15.61 1.78 -6.25
CA LYS A 50 16.52 2.79 -6.82
C LYS A 50 17.32 2.23 -7.99
N ASP A 51 17.67 0.95 -7.95
CA ASP A 51 18.45 0.29 -9.00
C ASP A 51 17.64 0.14 -10.29
N ILE A 52 16.37 -0.27 -10.16
CA ILE A 52 15.43 -0.35 -11.30
C ILE A 52 15.13 1.05 -11.84
N VAL A 53 14.97 2.06 -10.98
CA VAL A 53 14.73 3.45 -11.44
C VAL A 53 15.92 4.01 -12.21
N LYS A 54 17.14 3.76 -11.71
CA LYS A 54 18.38 4.20 -12.35
C LYS A 54 18.54 3.61 -13.74
N ASP A 55 18.09 2.37 -13.93
CA ASP A 55 18.21 1.67 -15.20
C ASP A 55 16.96 0.82 -15.52
N PHE A 56 15.84 1.51 -15.80
CA PHE A 56 14.56 0.84 -16.09
C PHE A 56 14.67 -0.14 -17.25
N TRP A 57 15.21 0.32 -18.39
CA TRP A 57 15.39 -0.53 -19.56
C TRP A 57 16.37 -1.67 -19.32
N GLY A 58 17.35 -1.47 -18.43
CA GLY A 58 18.27 -2.52 -18.03
C GLY A 58 17.64 -3.60 -17.16
N ALA A 59 16.44 -3.39 -16.60
CA ALA A 59 15.67 -4.40 -15.90
C ALA A 59 14.62 -5.10 -16.79
N ILE A 60 14.45 -4.68 -18.05
CA ILE A 60 13.50 -5.30 -18.99
C ILE A 60 14.12 -6.54 -19.63
N GLY A 61 13.49 -7.70 -19.45
CA GLY A 61 13.94 -8.97 -20.01
C GLY A 61 13.73 -9.09 -21.52
N LYS A 62 12.56 -8.67 -21.99
CA LYS A 62 12.12 -8.75 -23.39
C LYS A 62 11.51 -7.43 -23.87
N PRO A 63 12.32 -6.43 -24.23
CA PRO A 63 11.82 -5.10 -24.56
C PRO A 63 10.86 -5.08 -25.74
N GLU A 64 11.09 -5.93 -26.75
CA GLU A 64 10.24 -6.09 -27.92
C GLU A 64 8.84 -6.66 -27.63
N ASP A 65 8.69 -7.42 -26.54
CA ASP A 65 7.42 -8.03 -26.13
C ASP A 65 6.61 -7.12 -25.18
N VAL A 66 7.19 -5.99 -24.73
CA VAL A 66 6.51 -5.07 -23.79
C VAL A 66 5.43 -4.31 -24.53
N TYR A 67 4.18 -4.51 -24.12
CA TYR A 67 3.01 -3.87 -24.74
C TYR A 67 2.42 -2.75 -23.88
N LYS A 68 2.76 -2.70 -22.58
CA LYS A 68 2.18 -1.72 -21.65
C LYS A 68 3.21 -1.22 -20.64
N PHE A 69 3.22 0.09 -20.40
CA PHE A 69 4.01 0.73 -19.35
C PHE A 69 3.10 1.36 -18.30
N HIS A 70 3.49 1.25 -17.05
CA HIS A 70 2.85 1.91 -15.93
C HIS A 70 3.88 2.59 -15.04
N THR A 71 3.44 3.59 -14.27
CA THR A 71 4.31 4.25 -13.30
C THR A 71 3.74 4.19 -11.90
N THR A 72 4.63 4.00 -10.93
CA THR A 72 4.28 4.17 -9.52
C THR A 72 4.34 5.65 -9.16
N SER A 73 3.53 6.09 -8.20
CA SER A 73 3.45 7.49 -7.80
C SER A 73 4.67 8.02 -7.01
N GLY A 74 5.76 7.24 -6.91
CA GLY A 74 7.05 7.58 -6.27
C GLY A 74 6.94 8.29 -4.91
N THR A 75 7.17 7.60 -3.79
CA THR A 75 7.25 8.25 -2.47
C THR A 75 8.40 9.27 -2.38
N SER A 76 9.44 9.09 -3.19
CA SER A 76 10.66 9.90 -3.31
C SER A 76 10.65 10.96 -4.43
N GLY A 77 9.56 11.10 -5.18
CA GLY A 77 9.43 12.08 -6.27
C GLY A 77 9.84 11.58 -7.67
N VAL A 78 10.59 10.47 -7.78
CA VAL A 78 10.88 9.83 -9.08
C VAL A 78 9.96 8.61 -9.27
N PRO A 79 9.09 8.61 -10.30
CA PRO A 79 8.23 7.47 -10.61
C PRO A 79 9.07 6.26 -11.04
N THR A 80 8.75 5.07 -10.53
CA THR A 80 9.28 3.83 -11.11
C THR A 80 8.40 3.40 -12.25
N VAL A 81 9.01 3.22 -13.43
CA VAL A 81 8.36 2.66 -14.61
C VAL A 81 8.38 1.13 -14.50
N VAL A 82 7.29 0.48 -14.87
CA VAL A 82 7.17 -0.97 -14.99
C VAL A 82 6.64 -1.29 -16.37
N GLY A 83 7.33 -2.17 -17.08
CA GLY A 83 6.93 -2.70 -18.38
C GLY A 83 6.32 -4.09 -18.23
N PHE A 84 5.16 -4.29 -18.84
CA PHE A 84 4.48 -5.58 -18.90
C PHE A 84 4.48 -6.09 -20.33
N THR A 85 4.92 -7.34 -20.51
CA THR A 85 4.53 -8.13 -21.69
C THR A 85 3.09 -8.60 -21.54
N TYR A 86 2.48 -9.06 -22.63
CA TYR A 86 1.09 -9.57 -22.59
C TYR A 86 0.93 -10.72 -21.59
N ASN A 87 1.91 -11.63 -21.57
CA ASN A 87 1.95 -12.73 -20.62
C ASN A 87 2.10 -12.24 -19.16
N ASP A 88 2.95 -11.23 -18.91
CA ASP A 88 3.11 -10.69 -17.55
C ASP A 88 1.81 -10.11 -17.02
N TRP A 89 1.08 -9.39 -17.88
CA TRP A 89 -0.20 -8.81 -17.49
C TRP A 89 -1.23 -9.91 -17.18
N ASN A 90 -1.37 -10.92 -18.03
CA ASN A 90 -2.30 -12.02 -17.80
C ASN A 90 -2.00 -12.77 -16.50
N ILE A 91 -0.72 -13.02 -16.19
CA ILE A 91 -0.32 -13.63 -14.91
C ILE A 91 -0.69 -12.72 -13.74
N TYR A 92 -0.45 -11.40 -13.86
CA TYR A 92 -0.79 -10.47 -12.78
C TYR A 92 -2.32 -10.39 -12.58
N VAL A 93 -3.09 -10.44 -13.67
CA VAL A 93 -4.56 -10.54 -13.63
C VAL A 93 -4.98 -11.82 -12.95
N GLU A 94 -4.39 -12.97 -13.28
CA GLU A 94 -4.67 -14.25 -12.61
C GLU A 94 -4.41 -14.18 -11.10
N GLN A 95 -3.28 -13.57 -10.68
CA GLN A 95 -3.01 -13.32 -9.27
C GLN A 95 -4.12 -12.49 -8.62
N ASN A 96 -4.61 -11.46 -9.31
CA ASN A 96 -5.69 -10.62 -8.79
C ASN A 96 -7.05 -11.36 -8.77
N VAL A 97 -7.32 -12.27 -9.70
CA VAL A 97 -8.48 -13.17 -9.61
C VAL A 97 -8.42 -13.98 -8.32
N ARG A 98 -7.23 -14.50 -7.95
CA ARG A 98 -7.02 -15.19 -6.67
C ARG A 98 -7.24 -14.24 -5.49
N CYS A 99 -6.77 -13.00 -5.57
CA CYS A 99 -7.00 -11.98 -4.54
C CYS A 99 -8.48 -11.65 -4.33
N LEU A 100 -9.23 -11.43 -5.42
CA LEU A 100 -10.67 -11.15 -5.34
C LEU A 100 -11.43 -12.33 -4.73
N LYS A 101 -11.08 -13.58 -5.09
CA LYS A 101 -11.65 -14.78 -4.46
C LYS A 101 -11.32 -14.88 -2.97
N LEU A 102 -10.07 -14.58 -2.59
CA LEU A 102 -9.67 -14.51 -1.17
C LEU A 102 -10.45 -13.43 -0.42
N ALA A 103 -10.78 -12.33 -1.10
CA ALA A 103 -11.62 -11.26 -0.59
C ALA A 103 -13.12 -11.59 -0.56
N ASP A 104 -13.51 -12.85 -0.83
CA ASP A 104 -14.90 -13.33 -0.94
C ASP A 104 -15.73 -12.59 -1.99
N ILE A 105 -15.10 -12.11 -3.06
CA ILE A 105 -15.82 -11.51 -4.19
C ILE A 105 -16.25 -12.64 -5.14
N THR A 106 -17.52 -12.59 -5.55
CA THR A 106 -18.19 -13.62 -6.34
C THR A 106 -18.78 -13.03 -7.62
N LYS A 107 -19.42 -13.84 -8.47
CA LYS A 107 -20.06 -13.34 -9.71
C LYS A 107 -21.37 -12.59 -9.44
N GLU A 108 -21.94 -12.80 -8.25
CA GLU A 108 -23.16 -12.16 -7.76
C GLU A 108 -22.91 -10.70 -7.32
N ASP A 109 -21.65 -10.36 -7.06
CA ASP A 109 -21.25 -9.04 -6.60
C ASP A 109 -21.24 -7.98 -7.72
N ILE A 110 -21.42 -6.72 -7.31
CA ILE A 110 -21.24 -5.54 -8.15
C ILE A 110 -20.12 -4.68 -7.54
N ILE A 111 -18.98 -4.63 -8.23
CA ILE A 111 -17.78 -3.95 -7.77
C ILE A 111 -17.83 -2.47 -8.14
N HIS A 112 -17.79 -1.58 -7.15
CA HIS A 112 -17.47 -0.17 -7.33
C HIS A 112 -15.96 0.04 -7.26
N ASN A 113 -15.29 0.05 -8.42
CA ASN A 113 -13.85 0.21 -8.47
C ASN A 113 -13.45 1.70 -8.50
N SER A 114 -13.10 2.23 -7.33
CA SER A 114 -12.63 3.61 -7.15
C SER A 114 -11.12 3.77 -7.38
N THR A 115 -10.41 2.71 -7.78
CA THR A 115 -8.97 2.82 -8.04
C THR A 115 -8.73 3.52 -9.38
N PRO A 116 -7.72 4.41 -9.50
CA PRO A 116 -7.54 5.19 -10.74
C PRO A 116 -7.06 4.32 -11.92
N TYR A 117 -7.60 4.58 -13.11
CA TYR A 117 -7.28 3.91 -14.39
C TYR A 117 -6.21 4.66 -15.24
N GLY A 118 -5.48 5.61 -14.64
CA GLY A 118 -4.39 6.30 -15.36
C GLY A 118 -3.10 5.48 -15.37
N MET A 119 -1.97 6.15 -15.14
CA MET A 119 -0.65 5.50 -15.06
C MET A 119 -0.51 4.45 -13.94
N PHE A 120 -1.43 4.45 -12.97
CA PHE A 120 -1.46 3.42 -11.93
C PHE A 120 -2.34 2.28 -12.38
N PHE A 121 -1.72 1.13 -12.50
CA PHE A 121 -2.30 -0.04 -13.14
C PHE A 121 -3.43 -0.72 -12.34
N ALA A 122 -3.60 -0.41 -11.05
CA ALA A 122 -4.58 -1.10 -10.19
C ALA A 122 -6.02 -1.01 -10.73
N GLY A 123 -6.40 0.13 -11.32
CA GLY A 123 -7.69 0.30 -11.99
C GLY A 123 -7.93 -0.79 -13.02
N PHE A 124 -7.01 -0.94 -13.97
CA PHE A 124 -7.09 -1.93 -15.02
C PHE A 124 -6.97 -3.36 -14.52
N VAL A 125 -6.05 -3.65 -13.60
CA VAL A 125 -5.80 -5.04 -13.19
C VAL A 125 -6.95 -5.62 -12.37
N VAL A 126 -7.57 -4.81 -11.50
CA VAL A 126 -8.79 -5.19 -10.80
C VAL A 126 -9.94 -5.36 -11.80
N HIS A 127 -10.00 -4.50 -12.82
CA HIS A 127 -11.03 -4.59 -13.86
C HIS A 127 -10.92 -5.88 -14.69
N ASP A 128 -9.73 -6.20 -15.16
CA ASP A 128 -9.48 -7.42 -15.92
C ASP A 128 -9.68 -8.66 -15.04
N ALA A 129 -9.31 -8.60 -13.75
CA ALA A 129 -9.56 -9.69 -12.81
C ALA A 129 -11.05 -9.87 -12.53
N ALA A 130 -11.82 -8.79 -12.37
CA ALA A 130 -13.27 -8.85 -12.24
C ALA A 130 -13.92 -9.45 -13.50
N LYS A 131 -13.48 -9.03 -14.69
CA LYS A 131 -13.93 -9.60 -15.96
C LYS A 131 -13.70 -11.11 -16.03
N MET A 132 -12.55 -11.60 -15.54
CA MET A 132 -12.25 -13.04 -15.51
C MET A 132 -13.02 -13.79 -14.41
N LEU A 133 -13.30 -13.15 -13.28
CA LEU A 133 -14.00 -13.77 -12.15
C LEU A 133 -15.53 -13.82 -12.34
N GLY A 134 -16.11 -12.87 -13.07
CA GLY A 134 -17.53 -12.78 -13.38
C GLY A 134 -18.38 -11.67 -12.72
N PRO A 135 -17.99 -10.94 -11.65
CA PRO A 135 -18.83 -9.86 -11.12
C PRO A 135 -19.03 -8.73 -12.13
N LYS A 136 -20.13 -8.00 -11.97
CA LYS A 136 -20.28 -6.70 -12.64
C LYS A 136 -19.28 -5.72 -12.03
N ILE A 137 -18.77 -4.81 -12.84
CA ILE A 137 -17.84 -3.79 -12.37
C ILE A 137 -18.25 -2.40 -12.87
N VAL A 138 -18.34 -1.47 -11.93
CA VAL A 138 -18.47 -0.04 -12.17
C VAL A 138 -17.06 0.55 -12.16
N PRO A 139 -16.51 0.99 -13.31
CA PRO A 139 -15.16 1.53 -13.41
C PRO A 139 -15.11 3.00 -12.96
N ALA A 140 -15.53 3.28 -11.72
CA ALA A 140 -15.70 4.63 -11.21
C ALA A 140 -14.41 5.46 -11.24
N GLY A 141 -13.25 4.84 -11.02
CA GLY A 141 -11.97 5.52 -11.10
C GLY A 141 -11.89 6.73 -10.17
N ARG A 142 -11.42 7.86 -10.69
CA ARG A 142 -11.49 9.16 -10.00
C ARG A 142 -12.72 9.90 -10.48
N LEU A 143 -13.57 10.34 -9.55
CA LEU A 143 -14.68 11.25 -9.82
C LEU A 143 -14.41 12.62 -9.20
N THR A 144 -15.26 13.60 -9.52
CA THR A 144 -15.06 14.99 -9.06
C THR A 144 -15.39 15.16 -7.58
N SER A 145 -16.28 14.33 -7.01
CA SER A 145 -16.66 14.40 -5.61
C SER A 145 -17.02 13.04 -5.01
N GLY A 146 -16.94 12.94 -3.67
CA GLY A 146 -17.42 11.77 -2.94
C GLY A 146 -18.92 11.50 -3.16
N ARG A 147 -19.73 12.57 -3.25
CA ARG A 147 -21.17 12.46 -3.55
C ARG A 147 -21.46 11.75 -4.87
N GLN A 148 -20.64 11.96 -5.90
CA GLN A 148 -20.78 11.21 -7.15
C GLN A 148 -20.51 9.72 -6.96
N HIS A 149 -19.48 9.34 -6.18
CA HIS A 149 -19.26 7.93 -5.87
C HIS A 149 -20.46 7.32 -5.15
N LEU A 150 -21.00 8.00 -4.14
CA LEU A 150 -22.16 7.55 -3.36
C LEU A 150 -23.42 7.39 -4.22
N ASN A 151 -23.69 8.35 -5.11
CA ASN A 151 -24.82 8.27 -6.04
C ASN A 151 -24.70 7.06 -6.97
N LEU A 152 -23.50 6.78 -7.51
CA LEU A 152 -23.28 5.63 -8.38
C LEU A 152 -23.35 4.29 -7.62
N ILE A 153 -22.87 4.26 -6.37
CA ILE A 153 -23.01 3.08 -5.50
C ILE A 153 -24.48 2.73 -5.32
N LYS A 154 -25.33 3.71 -5.01
CA LYS A 154 -26.80 3.52 -4.92
C LYS A 154 -27.41 3.14 -6.26
N LEU A 155 -27.11 3.91 -7.32
CA LEU A 155 -27.68 3.71 -8.66
C LEU A 155 -27.45 2.30 -9.19
N PHE A 156 -26.24 1.77 -9.02
CA PHE A 156 -25.87 0.44 -9.54
C PHE A 156 -26.02 -0.68 -8.52
N ASN A 157 -26.49 -0.38 -7.30
CA ASN A 157 -26.54 -1.34 -6.19
C ASN A 157 -25.20 -2.06 -5.96
N SER A 158 -24.11 -1.30 -5.93
CA SER A 158 -22.77 -1.84 -5.75
C SER A 158 -22.63 -2.53 -4.39
N THR A 159 -22.27 -3.81 -4.36
CA THR A 159 -22.10 -4.61 -3.13
C THR A 159 -20.67 -4.59 -2.60
N VAL A 160 -19.69 -4.26 -3.44
CA VAL A 160 -18.27 -4.28 -3.09
C VAL A 160 -17.62 -2.95 -3.39
N PHE A 161 -16.95 -2.35 -2.41
CA PHE A 161 -16.08 -1.21 -2.65
C PHE A 161 -14.64 -1.67 -2.90
N VAL A 162 -13.98 -1.18 -3.96
CA VAL A 162 -12.54 -1.40 -4.19
C VAL A 162 -11.81 -0.06 -4.25
N GLY A 163 -10.86 0.17 -3.35
CA GLY A 163 -10.17 1.45 -3.24
C GLY A 163 -9.13 1.52 -2.11
N ILE A 164 -8.80 2.74 -1.68
CA ILE A 164 -7.94 2.97 -0.51
C ILE A 164 -8.81 3.09 0.75
N PRO A 165 -8.36 2.58 1.92
CA PRO A 165 -9.17 2.57 3.14
C PRO A 165 -9.50 3.97 3.65
N GLN A 166 -8.55 4.93 3.57
CA GLN A 166 -8.83 6.31 3.98
C GLN A 166 -9.99 6.93 3.19
N TYR A 167 -10.12 6.60 1.91
CA TYR A 167 -11.17 7.18 1.08
C TYR A 167 -12.55 6.61 1.43
N LEU A 168 -12.65 5.30 1.65
CA LEU A 168 -13.90 4.68 2.12
C LEU A 168 -14.34 5.24 3.48
N LEU A 169 -13.39 5.47 4.40
CA LEU A 169 -13.66 6.12 5.68
C LEU A 169 -14.20 7.55 5.50
N LYS A 170 -13.56 8.36 4.64
CA LYS A 170 -14.03 9.71 4.31
C LYS A 170 -15.44 9.72 3.69
N LEU A 171 -15.74 8.75 2.82
CA LEU A 171 -17.09 8.62 2.25
C LEU A 171 -18.14 8.34 3.32
N GLY A 172 -17.86 7.46 4.29
CA GLY A 172 -18.84 7.12 5.34
C GLY A 172 -19.11 8.31 6.25
N TYR A 173 -18.06 9.07 6.57
CA TYR A 173 -18.20 10.33 7.28
C TYR A 173 -19.00 11.39 6.53
N TYR A 174 -18.79 11.51 5.22
CA TYR A 174 -19.57 12.43 4.38
C TYR A 174 -21.06 12.06 4.41
N VAL A 175 -21.40 10.78 4.37
CA VAL A 175 -22.78 10.30 4.47
C VAL A 175 -23.41 10.70 5.81
N LEU A 176 -22.72 10.42 6.93
CA LEU A 176 -23.19 10.78 8.27
C LEU A 176 -23.43 12.28 8.46
N GLU A 177 -22.64 13.12 7.80
CA GLU A 177 -22.78 14.59 7.87
C GLU A 177 -23.90 15.17 7.02
N ASN A 178 -24.42 14.38 6.08
CA ASN A 178 -25.59 14.74 5.29
C ASN A 178 -26.85 14.08 5.86
N ASP A 179 -26.83 13.69 7.15
CA ASP A 179 -27.93 13.05 7.88
C ASP A 179 -28.45 11.76 7.20
N GLU A 180 -27.59 11.06 6.47
CA GLU A 180 -27.86 9.76 5.87
C GLU A 180 -27.20 8.64 6.69
N ASP A 181 -27.77 7.43 6.64
CA ASP A 181 -27.17 6.24 7.27
C ASP A 181 -26.28 5.49 6.25
N PRO A 182 -24.95 5.37 6.47
CA PRO A 182 -24.08 4.60 5.60
C PRO A 182 -24.49 3.12 5.46
N LYS A 183 -25.19 2.54 6.44
CA LYS A 183 -25.64 1.14 6.43
C LYS A 183 -26.78 0.88 5.45
N GLU A 184 -27.50 1.93 5.06
CA GLU A 184 -28.54 1.90 4.03
C GLU A 184 -27.95 1.86 2.60
N TYR A 185 -26.62 2.00 2.46
CA TYR A 185 -25.97 1.79 1.17
C TYR A 185 -25.83 0.29 0.89
N PRO A 186 -25.86 -0.11 -0.40
CA PRO A 186 -25.86 -1.52 -0.82
C PRO A 186 -24.54 -2.27 -0.55
N LEU A 187 -23.52 -1.60 0.00
CA LEU A 187 -22.22 -2.20 0.28
C LEU A 187 -22.35 -3.31 1.32
N LYS A 188 -21.60 -4.40 1.11
CA LYS A 188 -21.47 -5.54 2.03
C LYS A 188 -20.03 -5.93 2.28
N LYS A 189 -19.14 -5.59 1.36
CA LYS A 189 -17.71 -5.92 1.41
C LYS A 189 -16.88 -4.73 0.95
N ALA A 190 -15.65 -4.64 1.44
CA ALA A 190 -14.63 -3.78 0.83
C ALA A 190 -13.34 -4.55 0.62
N TYR A 191 -12.77 -4.44 -0.57
CA TYR A 191 -11.41 -4.89 -0.86
C TYR A 191 -10.50 -3.66 -1.01
N VAL A 192 -9.73 -3.38 0.04
CA VAL A 192 -8.92 -2.17 0.15
C VAL A 192 -7.45 -2.46 -0.10
N LEU A 193 -6.75 -1.52 -0.75
CA LEU A 193 -5.36 -1.72 -1.16
C LEU A 193 -4.59 -0.41 -1.21
N GLY A 194 -3.26 -0.49 -1.21
CA GLY A 194 -2.39 0.65 -1.47
C GLY A 194 -2.08 1.53 -0.27
N GLU A 195 -2.67 1.29 0.89
CA GLU A 195 -2.29 1.90 2.17
C GLU A 195 -2.25 0.82 3.26
N PRO A 196 -1.35 0.95 4.26
CA PRO A 196 -1.48 0.16 5.48
C PRO A 196 -2.84 0.37 6.14
N LEU A 197 -3.38 -0.69 6.73
CA LEU A 197 -4.65 -0.67 7.45
C LEU A 197 -4.45 -1.25 8.86
N PRO A 198 -4.21 -0.41 9.87
CA PRO A 198 -4.27 -0.85 11.25
C PRO A 198 -5.68 -1.37 11.58
N GLU A 199 -5.76 -2.34 12.50
CA GLU A 199 -7.03 -2.92 12.93
C GLU A 199 -7.99 -1.87 13.50
N SER A 200 -7.49 -0.86 14.20
CA SER A 200 -8.29 0.26 14.72
C SER A 200 -9.06 0.99 13.62
N LYS A 201 -8.38 1.26 12.50
CA LYS A 201 -8.97 1.88 11.32
C LYS A 201 -9.90 0.93 10.56
N ARG A 202 -9.56 -0.37 10.49
CA ARG A 202 -10.43 -1.39 9.90
C ARG A 202 -11.78 -1.43 10.63
N ARG A 203 -11.77 -1.64 11.95
CA ARG A 203 -12.98 -1.68 12.78
C ARG A 203 -13.84 -0.44 12.56
N LYS A 204 -13.22 0.74 12.54
CA LYS A 204 -13.94 2.00 12.30
C LYS A 204 -14.67 2.04 10.95
N ILE A 205 -14.06 1.51 9.89
CA ILE A 205 -14.71 1.41 8.57
C ILE A 205 -15.83 0.38 8.62
N GLU A 206 -15.60 -0.78 9.22
CA GLU A 206 -16.58 -1.86 9.36
C GLU A 206 -17.79 -1.39 10.17
N ASP A 207 -17.59 -0.67 11.28
CA ASP A 207 -18.66 -0.14 12.14
C ASP A 207 -19.52 0.92 11.45
N ILE A 208 -18.88 1.83 10.70
CA ILE A 208 -19.58 2.90 9.97
C ILE A 208 -20.46 2.32 8.88
N TRP A 209 -19.94 1.36 8.11
CA TRP A 209 -20.62 0.86 6.90
C TRP A 209 -21.39 -0.45 7.11
N ASP A 210 -21.16 -1.17 8.21
CA ASP A 210 -21.64 -2.53 8.46
C ASP A 210 -21.25 -3.53 7.35
N ILE A 211 -19.95 -3.62 7.08
CA ILE A 211 -19.37 -4.44 5.99
C ILE A 211 -18.15 -5.25 6.44
N ASP A 212 -17.79 -6.29 5.67
CA ASP A 212 -16.52 -7.02 5.82
C ASP A 212 -15.40 -6.33 5.03
N VAL A 213 -14.34 -5.85 5.70
CA VAL A 213 -13.20 -5.20 5.05
C VAL A 213 -12.02 -6.17 4.95
N ARG A 214 -11.55 -6.38 3.71
CA ARG A 214 -10.38 -7.19 3.38
C ARG A 214 -9.29 -6.41 2.64
N ILE A 215 -8.02 -6.73 2.90
CA ILE A 215 -6.83 -6.06 2.40
C ILE A 215 -6.17 -6.85 1.27
N GLY A 216 -5.82 -6.12 0.22
CA GLY A 216 -4.89 -6.53 -0.82
C GLY A 216 -3.54 -5.85 -0.64
N TYR A 217 -2.47 -6.60 -0.88
CA TYR A 217 -1.10 -6.09 -0.92
C TYR A 217 -0.45 -6.42 -2.26
N GLY A 218 0.31 -5.48 -2.80
CA GLY A 218 1.06 -5.73 -4.01
C GLY A 218 1.99 -4.59 -4.37
N LEU A 219 2.97 -4.93 -5.22
CA LEU A 219 3.90 -3.97 -5.82
C LEU A 219 3.83 -4.09 -7.33
N SER A 220 3.94 -2.97 -8.04
CA SER A 220 3.89 -2.93 -9.51
C SER A 220 5.00 -3.79 -10.12
N GLU A 221 6.19 -3.70 -9.54
CA GLU A 221 7.40 -4.41 -9.94
C GLU A 221 7.24 -5.94 -9.76
N ILE A 222 6.43 -6.37 -8.79
CA ILE A 222 6.44 -7.73 -8.26
C ILE A 222 5.17 -8.52 -8.61
N GLY A 223 4.13 -8.42 -7.78
CA GLY A 223 2.94 -9.25 -7.80
C GLY A 223 1.98 -8.80 -6.70
N ALA A 224 0.87 -9.51 -6.54
CA ALA A 224 -0.15 -9.19 -5.53
C ALA A 224 -0.64 -10.43 -4.76
N GLY A 225 -0.98 -10.23 -3.50
CA GLY A 225 -1.64 -11.18 -2.61
C GLY A 225 -2.77 -10.49 -1.84
N ALA A 226 -3.58 -11.28 -1.12
CA ALA A 226 -4.68 -10.74 -0.32
C ALA A 226 -4.93 -11.56 0.94
N GLU A 227 -5.58 -10.94 1.92
CA GLU A 227 -6.08 -11.66 3.08
C GLU A 227 -7.34 -12.47 2.75
N CYS A 228 -7.55 -13.55 3.51
CA CYS A 228 -8.78 -14.33 3.48
C CYS A 228 -9.70 -13.96 4.65
N LYS A 229 -10.83 -14.66 4.78
CA LYS A 229 -11.82 -14.46 5.86
C LYS A 229 -11.24 -14.53 7.28
N GLU A 230 -10.11 -15.21 7.48
CA GLU A 230 -9.48 -15.36 8.79
C GLU A 230 -8.74 -14.08 9.25
N LYS A 231 -8.52 -13.12 8.34
CA LYS A 231 -7.85 -11.84 8.63
C LYS A 231 -6.55 -12.02 9.44
N CYS A 232 -5.74 -13.03 9.10
CA CYS A 232 -4.52 -13.38 9.85
C CYS A 232 -3.22 -13.14 9.08
N GLY A 233 -3.29 -12.54 7.90
CA GLY A 233 -2.16 -12.29 7.01
C GLY A 233 -2.55 -12.33 5.53
N ILE A 234 -1.55 -12.27 4.66
CA ILE A 234 -1.70 -12.11 3.22
C ILE A 234 -1.24 -13.40 2.52
N HIS A 235 -2.16 -14.08 1.85
CA HIS A 235 -1.82 -15.23 1.01
C HIS A 235 -1.07 -14.75 -0.24
N TRP A 236 0.13 -15.26 -0.43
CA TRP A 236 1.05 -14.81 -1.47
C TRP A 236 1.17 -15.83 -2.61
N PRO A 237 1.18 -15.41 -3.90
CA PRO A 237 1.31 -16.30 -5.05
C PRO A 237 2.76 -16.74 -5.28
N GLU A 238 3.28 -17.56 -4.38
CA GLU A 238 4.68 -18.02 -4.39
C GLU A 238 5.07 -18.91 -5.59
N ASP A 239 4.09 -19.36 -6.36
CA ASP A 239 4.25 -20.02 -7.65
C ASP A 239 4.73 -19.08 -8.76
N HIS A 240 4.40 -17.78 -8.65
CA HIS A 240 4.83 -16.75 -9.60
C HIS A 240 5.89 -15.81 -9.05
N VAL A 241 5.85 -15.52 -7.75
CA VAL A 241 6.77 -14.60 -7.11
C VAL A 241 7.22 -15.14 -5.77
N MET A 242 8.51 -15.40 -5.67
CA MET A 242 9.11 -15.78 -4.41
C MET A 242 9.25 -14.60 -3.47
N VAL A 243 9.10 -14.87 -2.18
CA VAL A 243 9.38 -13.93 -1.09
C VAL A 243 10.30 -14.59 -0.08
N LYS A 244 11.23 -13.81 0.46
CA LYS A 244 12.03 -14.14 1.65
C LYS A 244 12.11 -12.92 2.55
N VAL A 245 12.44 -13.15 3.82
CA VAL A 245 12.71 -12.08 4.78
C VAL A 245 14.22 -11.94 4.95
N ILE A 246 14.76 -10.77 4.63
CA ILE A 246 16.19 -10.43 4.84
C ILE A 246 16.35 -9.52 6.05
N ASN A 247 17.57 -9.42 6.59
CA ASN A 247 17.90 -8.54 7.72
C ASN A 247 16.93 -8.73 8.92
N LYS A 248 16.67 -10.00 9.29
CA LYS A 248 15.75 -10.32 10.38
C LYS A 248 16.24 -9.77 11.71
N GLU A 249 15.34 -9.13 12.44
CA GLU A 249 15.55 -8.67 13.80
C GLU A 249 15.10 -9.72 14.82
N LYS A 250 15.24 -9.39 16.11
CA LYS A 250 14.92 -10.30 17.22
C LYS A 250 13.45 -10.73 17.27
N ASP A 251 12.53 -9.91 16.75
CA ASP A 251 11.10 -10.21 16.67
C ASP A 251 10.74 -11.12 15.47
N GLY A 252 11.72 -11.55 14.69
CA GLY A 252 11.54 -12.38 13.51
C GLY A 252 11.05 -11.63 12.26
N LYS A 253 10.77 -10.32 12.38
CA LYS A 253 10.45 -9.45 11.25
C LYS A 253 11.73 -8.95 10.59
N GLY A 254 11.63 -8.61 9.32
CA GLY A 254 12.71 -8.03 8.53
C GLY A 254 12.16 -7.49 7.22
N GLU A 255 13.04 -7.13 6.28
CA GLU A 255 12.59 -6.61 4.99
C GLU A 255 12.14 -7.73 4.06
N LEU A 256 10.98 -7.56 3.41
CA LEU A 256 10.51 -8.48 2.39
C LEU A 256 11.31 -8.29 1.10
N CYS A 257 11.88 -9.40 0.61
CA CYS A 257 12.72 -9.45 -0.57
C CYS A 257 12.13 -10.42 -1.59
N TYR A 258 11.93 -9.96 -2.82
CA TYR A 258 11.15 -10.67 -3.84
C TYR A 258 11.98 -11.11 -5.05
N THR A 259 11.61 -12.25 -5.63
CA THR A 259 12.12 -12.70 -6.94
C THR A 259 10.96 -13.16 -7.82
N THR A 260 10.77 -12.49 -8.96
CA THR A 260 9.75 -12.86 -9.95
C THR A 260 10.18 -14.09 -10.73
N LEU A 261 9.35 -15.13 -10.76
CA LEU A 261 9.67 -16.40 -11.44
C LEU A 261 9.11 -16.47 -12.86
N THR A 262 8.10 -15.66 -13.18
CA THR A 262 7.39 -15.76 -14.46
C THR A 262 7.37 -14.46 -15.26
N LYS A 263 7.83 -13.33 -14.69
CA LYS A 263 7.86 -12.05 -15.41
C LYS A 263 8.98 -11.99 -16.44
N THR A 264 8.68 -11.43 -17.61
CA THR A 264 9.64 -11.23 -18.72
C THR A 264 9.79 -9.78 -19.16
N GLY A 265 8.86 -8.89 -18.80
CA GLY A 265 8.98 -7.44 -18.91
C GLY A 265 9.93 -6.93 -17.83
N THR A 266 9.44 -6.20 -16.83
CA THR A 266 10.27 -5.83 -15.67
C THR A 266 10.58 -7.03 -14.79
N ILE A 267 11.85 -7.45 -14.80
CA ILE A 267 12.39 -8.53 -13.97
C ILE A 267 12.81 -7.97 -12.62
N ALA A 268 12.45 -8.67 -11.54
CA ALA A 268 12.90 -8.39 -10.18
C ALA A 268 13.56 -9.65 -9.58
N ILE A 269 14.86 -9.59 -9.23
CA ILE A 269 15.60 -10.67 -8.56
C ILE A 269 16.23 -10.12 -7.29
N ASN A 270 15.97 -10.76 -6.14
CA ASN A 270 16.38 -10.27 -4.81
C ASN A 270 16.02 -8.79 -4.59
N PHE A 271 14.80 -8.42 -4.98
CA PHE A 271 14.30 -7.06 -4.86
C PHE A 271 13.86 -6.77 -3.41
N ALA A 272 14.65 -5.96 -2.70
CA ALA A 272 14.32 -5.38 -1.41
C ALA A 272 13.19 -4.34 -1.59
N SER A 273 12.05 -4.63 -0.98
CA SER A 273 10.83 -3.83 -1.18
C SER A 273 10.76 -2.56 -0.35
N GLY A 274 11.57 -2.46 0.70
CA GLY A 274 11.42 -1.51 1.80
C GLY A 274 10.28 -1.85 2.77
N ASP A 275 9.51 -2.90 2.54
CA ASP A 275 8.39 -3.30 3.40
C ASP A 275 8.88 -4.25 4.51
N ARG A 276 8.64 -3.91 5.78
CA ARG A 276 9.02 -4.71 6.94
C ARG A 276 7.87 -5.63 7.36
N SER A 277 8.13 -6.93 7.40
CA SER A 277 7.15 -7.95 7.80
C SER A 277 7.83 -9.30 8.10
N SER A 278 7.04 -10.36 8.26
CA SER A 278 7.50 -11.73 8.47
C SER A 278 6.71 -12.72 7.60
N ILE A 279 7.19 -13.96 7.51
CA ILE A 279 6.45 -15.08 6.92
C ILE A 279 5.89 -15.91 8.06
N LYS A 280 4.59 -16.18 8.03
CA LYS A 280 3.86 -16.96 9.03
C LYS A 280 3.78 -18.43 8.62
N GLY A 281 3.33 -19.25 9.57
CA GLY A 281 2.92 -20.63 9.32
C GLY A 281 1.59 -20.72 8.56
N ASN A 282 0.94 -21.88 8.66
CA ASN A 282 -0.28 -22.17 7.93
C ASN A 282 -1.45 -21.29 8.39
N CYS A 283 -2.33 -20.95 7.45
CA CYS A 283 -3.56 -20.23 7.73
C CYS A 283 -4.68 -21.21 8.16
N PRO A 284 -5.52 -20.86 9.15
CA PRO A 284 -6.70 -21.65 9.51
C PRO A 284 -7.69 -21.91 8.36
N CYS A 285 -7.63 -21.12 7.28
CA CYS A 285 -8.48 -21.34 6.10
C CYS A 285 -8.14 -22.61 5.30
N GLY A 286 -7.06 -23.33 5.65
CA GLY A 286 -6.66 -24.59 5.04
C GLY A 286 -5.92 -24.46 3.70
N ARG A 287 -5.58 -23.24 3.27
CA ARG A 287 -4.76 -23.01 2.06
C ARG A 287 -3.29 -23.22 2.38
N ASP A 288 -2.60 -23.91 1.47
CA ASP A 288 -1.16 -24.16 1.54
C ASP A 288 -0.31 -23.03 0.94
N SER A 289 -0.93 -21.93 0.49
CA SER A 289 -0.17 -20.78 -0.01
C SER A 289 0.57 -20.09 1.14
N LEU A 290 1.79 -19.63 0.82
CA LEU A 290 2.62 -18.88 1.76
C LEU A 290 1.86 -17.69 2.34
N LEU A 291 1.94 -17.54 3.65
CA LEU A 291 1.28 -16.49 4.39
C LEU A 291 2.29 -15.44 4.84
N ILE A 292 2.19 -14.22 4.32
CA ILE A 292 2.98 -13.07 4.80
C ILE A 292 2.18 -12.41 5.94
N ASP A 293 2.84 -11.95 7.00
CA ASP A 293 2.20 -11.08 7.98
C ASP A 293 1.79 -9.74 7.33
N TYR A 294 1.03 -8.92 8.04
CA TYR A 294 0.71 -7.58 7.55
C TYR A 294 1.97 -6.73 7.38
N ILE A 295 1.91 -5.84 6.40
CA ILE A 295 2.95 -4.84 6.17
C ILE A 295 2.54 -3.60 6.98
N GLU A 296 3.08 -3.52 8.19
CA GLU A 296 2.83 -2.42 9.10
C GLU A 296 3.75 -1.23 8.78
N GLU A 297 4.97 -1.48 8.34
CA GLU A 297 6.00 -0.45 8.25
C GLU A 297 6.74 -0.49 6.92
N ARG A 298 7.00 0.70 6.38
CA ARG A 298 7.99 0.90 5.32
C ARG A 298 9.25 1.51 5.92
N LEU A 299 10.38 0.85 5.69
CA LEU A 299 11.68 1.26 6.21
C LEU A 299 12.07 2.66 5.72
N ASP A 300 11.67 3.03 4.50
CA ASP A 300 11.91 4.35 3.92
C ASP A 300 10.95 5.46 4.40
N ASP A 301 9.88 5.11 5.11
CA ASP A 301 8.93 6.07 5.72
C ASP A 301 9.23 6.33 7.21
N LEU A 302 10.17 5.59 7.83
CA LEU A 302 10.56 5.79 9.23
C LEU A 302 11.26 7.14 9.42
N THR A 303 10.79 7.90 10.40
CA THR A 303 11.29 9.25 10.68
C THR A 303 11.86 9.33 12.09
N LYS A 304 13.12 9.75 12.22
CA LYS A 304 13.73 10.00 13.53
C LYS A 304 13.30 11.37 14.05
N ILE A 305 12.67 11.42 15.22
CA ILE A 305 12.21 12.63 15.89
C ILE A 305 12.68 12.58 17.34
N LYS A 306 13.45 13.57 17.78
CA LYS A 306 13.99 13.67 19.15
C LYS A 306 14.67 12.38 19.62
N GLY A 307 15.38 11.69 18.71
CA GLY A 307 16.10 10.45 19.01
C GLY A 307 15.31 9.16 18.74
N THR A 308 13.99 9.22 18.64
CA THR A 308 13.12 8.05 18.46
C THR A 308 12.72 7.86 17.00
N LEU A 309 12.80 6.63 16.49
CA LEU A 309 12.29 6.24 15.17
C LEU A 309 10.77 6.06 15.23
N ILE A 310 10.04 6.82 14.43
CA ILE A 310 8.57 6.83 14.41
C ILE A 310 8.06 6.43 13.03
N SER A 311 7.12 5.48 13.03
CA SER A 311 6.40 5.01 11.85
C SER A 311 5.05 5.72 11.72
N PRO A 312 4.66 6.20 10.51
CA PRO A 312 3.31 6.71 10.26
C PRO A 312 2.20 5.72 10.62
N PHE A 313 2.45 4.41 10.48
CA PHE A 313 1.48 3.37 10.82
C PHE A 313 1.16 3.33 12.32
N ILE A 314 2.16 3.55 13.18
CA ILE A 314 1.95 3.59 14.63
C ILE A 314 1.05 4.79 14.98
N ILE A 315 1.23 5.93 14.30
CA ILE A 315 0.38 7.11 14.48
C ILE A 315 -1.07 6.80 14.04
N ASP A 316 -1.27 6.21 12.85
CA ASP A 316 -2.60 5.78 12.40
C ASP A 316 -3.22 4.81 13.43
N LYS A 317 -2.46 3.81 13.89
CA LYS A 317 -2.91 2.81 14.86
C LYS A 317 -3.43 3.47 16.13
N ILE A 318 -2.67 4.40 16.72
CA ILE A 318 -3.04 5.09 17.96
C ILE A 318 -4.24 6.01 17.75
N LEU A 319 -4.20 6.88 16.74
CA LEU A 319 -5.20 7.92 16.58
C LEU A 319 -6.57 7.35 16.15
N PHE A 320 -6.59 6.29 15.35
CA PHE A 320 -7.86 5.67 14.95
C PHE A 320 -8.48 4.75 16.02
N GLU A 321 -7.84 4.54 17.19
CA GLU A 321 -8.52 3.95 18.36
C GLU A 321 -9.51 4.94 19.02
N PHE A 322 -9.37 6.24 18.73
CA PHE A 322 -10.31 7.25 19.21
C PHE A 322 -11.48 7.37 18.24
N ASN A 323 -12.69 7.09 18.72
CA ASN A 323 -13.92 7.18 17.93
C ASN A 323 -14.19 8.62 17.47
N GLU A 324 -13.77 9.59 18.27
CA GLU A 324 -13.91 11.02 18.01
C GLU A 324 -13.01 11.52 16.87
N ILE A 325 -11.93 10.81 16.50
CA ILE A 325 -10.98 11.28 15.46
C ILE A 325 -11.43 10.84 14.06
N ARG A 326 -11.73 11.81 13.18
CA ARG A 326 -12.07 11.55 11.77
C ARG A 326 -10.84 11.41 10.90
N ASN A 327 -9.91 12.32 11.07
CA ASN A 327 -8.73 12.48 10.25
C ASN A 327 -7.69 13.27 11.04
N TYR A 328 -6.44 13.23 10.58
CA TYR A 328 -5.37 13.99 11.22
C TYR A 328 -4.25 14.30 10.23
N LEU A 329 -3.43 15.27 10.60
CA LEU A 329 -2.19 15.64 9.93
C LEU A 329 -1.09 15.80 10.97
N PHE A 330 -0.06 14.98 10.85
CA PHE A 330 1.15 14.98 11.67
C PHE A 330 2.29 15.63 10.89
N VAL A 331 2.78 16.76 11.37
CA VAL A 331 3.83 17.55 10.74
C VAL A 331 5.07 17.53 11.62
N VAL A 332 6.22 17.20 11.03
CA VAL A 332 7.54 17.31 11.66
C VAL A 332 8.28 18.44 10.99
N ASP A 333 8.89 19.29 11.80
CA ASP A 333 9.59 20.48 11.35
C ASP A 333 10.85 20.72 12.22
N SER A 334 11.62 21.75 11.88
CA SER A 334 12.73 22.22 12.69
C SER A 334 12.49 23.66 13.14
N ASN A 335 12.45 23.89 14.45
CA ASN A 335 12.40 25.24 15.02
C ASN A 335 13.71 25.50 15.79
N ARG A 336 14.49 26.51 15.36
CA ARG A 336 15.81 26.86 15.93
C ARG A 336 16.77 25.66 16.07
N GLY A 337 16.72 24.72 15.13
CA GLY A 337 17.56 23.52 15.11
C GLY A 337 17.07 22.37 16.00
N LEU A 338 15.93 22.51 16.67
CA LEU A 338 15.28 21.44 17.43
C LEU A 338 14.11 20.84 16.63
N ASP A 339 13.92 19.54 16.78
CA ASP A 339 12.78 18.83 16.21
C ASP A 339 11.48 19.33 16.84
N ASP A 340 10.57 19.79 16.00
CA ASP A 340 9.21 20.17 16.35
C ASP A 340 8.20 19.20 15.72
N ALA A 341 7.19 18.80 16.47
CA ALA A 341 6.18 17.85 16.03
C ALA A 341 4.79 18.38 16.40
N ARG A 342 3.97 18.59 15.36
CA ARG A 342 2.63 19.18 15.43
C ARG A 342 1.60 18.19 14.92
N LEU A 343 0.42 18.15 15.55
CA LEU A 343 -0.67 17.26 15.21
C LEU A 343 -1.98 18.03 15.09
N TYR A 344 -2.50 18.11 13.88
CA TYR A 344 -3.81 18.70 13.59
C TYR A 344 -4.85 17.57 13.50
N ILE A 345 -5.99 17.73 14.15
CA ILE A 345 -6.99 16.67 14.31
C ILE A 345 -8.37 17.20 13.94
N GLU A 346 -9.04 16.50 13.02
CA GLU A 346 -10.45 16.71 12.69
C GLU A 346 -11.30 15.76 13.54
N LEU A 347 -12.29 16.30 14.26
CA LEU A 347 -13.15 15.54 15.16
C LEU A 347 -14.55 15.27 14.59
N SER A 348 -15.14 14.12 14.91
CA SER A 348 -16.55 13.77 14.62
C SER A 348 -17.52 14.32 15.66
N SER A 349 -17.06 14.60 16.87
CA SER A 349 -17.86 15.12 17.98
C SER A 349 -17.28 16.43 18.52
N GLU A 350 -17.93 17.00 19.54
CA GLU A 350 -17.46 18.23 20.19
C GLU A 350 -16.06 18.10 20.80
N LYS A 351 -15.37 19.24 20.83
CA LYS A 351 -14.02 19.38 21.42
C LYS A 351 -14.09 19.11 22.93
N SER A 352 -13.21 18.26 23.45
CA SER A 352 -13.09 17.99 24.89
C SER A 352 -11.65 18.07 25.37
N LYS A 353 -11.42 18.79 26.49
CA LYS A 353 -10.08 18.85 27.13
C LYS A 353 -9.58 17.46 27.53
N LYS A 354 -10.48 16.62 28.05
CA LYS A 354 -10.19 15.23 28.45
C LYS A 354 -9.75 14.37 27.27
N LEU A 355 -10.34 14.58 26.08
CA LEU A 355 -9.93 13.89 24.86
C LEU A 355 -8.51 14.31 24.45
N LYS A 356 -8.22 15.61 24.47
CA LYS A 356 -6.89 16.15 24.13
C LYS A 356 -5.80 15.55 25.03
N GLU A 357 -6.05 15.46 26.33
CA GLU A 357 -5.12 14.85 27.30
C GLU A 357 -4.93 13.35 27.04
N LYS A 358 -6.01 12.60 26.76
CA LYS A 358 -5.92 11.17 26.42
C LYS A 358 -5.08 10.93 25.16
N ILE A 359 -5.29 11.73 24.12
CA ILE A 359 -4.52 11.64 22.85
C ILE A 359 -3.04 11.90 23.15
N LYS A 360 -2.73 12.98 23.88
CA LYS A 360 -1.36 13.32 24.29
C LYS A 360 -0.70 12.17 25.05
N ASN A 361 -1.38 11.61 26.05
CA ASN A 361 -0.83 10.53 26.86
C ASN A 361 -0.61 9.25 26.04
N SER A 362 -1.51 8.92 25.12
CA SER A 362 -1.41 7.72 24.28
C SER A 362 -0.26 7.82 23.28
N LEU A 363 -0.06 9.00 22.67
CA LEU A 363 1.09 9.29 21.84
C LEU A 363 2.38 9.23 22.65
N LEU A 364 2.46 9.92 23.80
CA LEU A 364 3.65 9.93 24.64
C LEU A 364 4.06 8.50 25.06
N ALA A 365 3.10 7.68 25.48
CA ALA A 365 3.34 6.29 25.88
C ALA A 365 3.87 5.42 24.72
N SER A 366 3.42 5.65 23.50
CA SER A 366 3.70 4.77 22.36
C SER A 366 4.90 5.20 21.52
N ILE A 367 5.09 6.51 21.33
CA ILE A 367 6.15 7.07 20.48
C ILE A 367 7.22 7.84 21.27
N SER A 368 7.07 7.99 22.60
CA SER A 368 8.03 8.67 23.48
C SER A 368 8.37 10.11 23.07
N VAL A 369 7.50 10.75 22.29
CA VAL A 369 7.64 12.14 21.83
C VAL A 369 6.41 12.91 22.25
N SER A 370 6.61 14.03 22.96
CA SER A 370 5.54 15.00 23.19
C SER A 370 5.25 15.74 21.89
N VAL A 371 3.99 15.72 21.48
CA VAL A 371 3.48 16.32 20.25
C VAL A 371 2.45 17.36 20.64
N ASP A 372 2.60 18.58 20.09
CA ASP A 372 1.57 19.59 20.28
C ASP A 372 0.38 19.28 19.37
N SER A 373 -0.84 19.33 19.92
CA SER A 373 -2.05 18.95 19.19
C SER A 373 -3.05 20.09 19.12
N GLN A 374 -3.68 20.26 17.97
CA GLN A 374 -4.70 21.27 17.72
C GLN A 374 -5.94 20.60 17.12
N PHE A 375 -7.12 20.92 17.67
CA PHE A 375 -8.39 20.53 17.08
C PHE A 375 -8.79 21.57 16.05
N ILE A 376 -8.98 21.13 14.81
CA ILE A 376 -9.30 21.97 13.65
C ILE A 376 -10.71 21.66 13.14
N GLU A 377 -11.19 22.53 12.26
CA GLU A 377 -12.45 22.32 11.54
C GLU A 377 -12.38 21.08 10.64
N ARG A 378 -13.54 20.51 10.29
CA ARG A 378 -13.60 19.31 9.46
C ARG A 378 -13.27 19.64 8.01
N ASP A 379 -12.67 18.67 7.31
CA ASP A 379 -12.33 18.74 5.89
C ASP A 379 -11.40 19.90 5.49
N THR A 380 -10.64 20.45 6.45
CA THR A 380 -9.65 21.50 6.19
C THR A 380 -8.24 20.96 6.01
N ILE A 381 -7.97 19.71 6.39
CA ILE A 381 -6.66 19.08 6.14
C ILE A 381 -6.43 18.98 4.62
N PRO A 382 -5.33 19.54 4.10
CA PRO A 382 -5.08 19.55 2.67
C PRO A 382 -4.81 18.15 2.12
N GLN A 383 -5.22 17.92 0.88
CA GLN A 383 -4.92 16.69 0.17
C GLN A 383 -3.43 16.68 -0.26
N ILE A 384 -2.58 15.99 0.50
CA ILE A 384 -1.14 15.96 0.21
C ILE A 384 -0.75 14.74 -0.60
N GLY A 385 -0.37 15.00 -1.85
CA GLY A 385 -0.02 13.95 -2.79
C GLY A 385 -1.20 13.04 -3.13
N ARG A 386 -0.92 11.94 -3.83
CA ARG A 386 -1.96 11.09 -4.41
C ARG A 386 -2.78 10.29 -3.37
N LYS A 387 -2.14 9.86 -2.28
CA LYS A 387 -2.75 9.02 -1.23
C LYS A 387 -3.20 9.84 -0.01
N GLY A 388 -3.11 11.17 -0.05
CA GLY A 388 -3.44 12.01 1.10
C GLY A 388 -2.54 11.69 2.30
N LYS A 389 -1.23 11.93 2.14
CA LYS A 389 -0.24 11.66 3.20
C LYS A 389 -0.61 12.45 4.45
N ARG A 390 -0.75 11.75 5.58
CA ARG A 390 -1.06 12.33 6.90
C ARG A 390 0.19 12.56 7.75
N PHE A 391 1.33 12.00 7.39
CA PHE A 391 2.60 12.21 8.08
C PHE A 391 3.58 12.92 7.14
N ILE A 392 4.03 14.10 7.53
CA ILE A 392 4.86 14.98 6.70
C ILE A 392 6.09 15.44 7.49
N ASP A 393 7.26 15.01 7.05
CA ASP A 393 8.53 15.59 7.50
C ASP A 393 8.95 16.74 6.57
N LEU A 394 8.93 17.97 7.08
CA LEU A 394 9.33 19.20 6.38
C LEU A 394 10.83 19.47 6.48
N ARG A 395 11.54 18.88 7.46
CA ARG A 395 12.98 19.12 7.67
C ARG A 395 13.82 18.79 6.44
N ASN A 396 13.39 17.77 5.70
CA ASN A 396 14.03 17.27 4.48
C ASN A 396 13.38 17.78 3.17
N LYS A 397 12.46 18.74 3.26
CA LYS A 397 11.60 19.17 2.14
C LYS A 397 11.53 20.69 1.95
N LYS A 398 12.56 21.41 2.40
CA LYS A 398 12.67 22.86 2.21
C LYS A 398 12.54 23.25 0.73
N GLY A 399 11.67 24.19 0.42
CA GLY A 399 11.34 24.66 -0.92
C GLY A 399 10.43 23.72 -1.74
N SER A 400 9.90 22.65 -1.15
CA SER A 400 9.02 21.72 -1.87
C SER A 400 7.57 22.23 -1.99
N LYS A 401 6.83 21.73 -2.98
CA LYS A 401 5.37 21.96 -3.10
C LYS A 401 4.61 21.54 -1.84
N TYR A 402 5.07 20.50 -1.13
CA TYR A 402 4.42 20.04 0.09
C TYR A 402 4.64 21.00 1.25
N GLU A 403 5.82 21.60 1.37
CA GLU A 403 6.06 22.63 2.38
C GLU A 403 5.11 23.81 2.17
N LYS A 404 5.02 24.34 0.94
CA LYS A 404 4.12 25.47 0.65
C LYS A 404 2.67 25.19 1.06
N ILE A 405 2.13 24.03 0.68
CA ILE A 405 0.77 23.62 1.04
C ILE A 405 0.59 23.54 2.57
N ILE A 406 1.58 23.01 3.28
CA ILE A 406 1.51 22.90 4.74
C ILE A 406 1.61 24.28 5.40
N ARG A 407 2.51 25.15 4.95
CA ARG A 407 2.65 26.51 5.51
C ARG A 407 1.37 27.33 5.31
N GLU A 408 0.78 27.29 4.13
CA GLU A 408 -0.51 27.95 3.85
C GLU A 408 -1.63 27.43 4.76
N PHE A 409 -1.66 26.12 5.02
CA PHE A 409 -2.59 25.52 5.98
C PHE A 409 -2.28 25.91 7.43
N GLU A 410 -1.02 25.92 7.86
CA GLU A 410 -0.64 26.32 9.22
C GLU A 410 -0.97 27.80 9.48
N GLU A 411 -0.74 28.68 8.50
CA GLU A 411 -1.07 30.11 8.58
C GLU A 411 -2.56 30.37 8.81
N SER A 412 -3.46 29.51 8.30
CA SER A 412 -4.90 29.64 8.56
C SER A 412 -5.29 29.34 10.01
N TYR A 413 -4.39 28.73 10.79
CA TYR A 413 -4.61 28.30 12.17
C TYR A 413 -3.71 28.97 13.22
N VAL A 414 -2.80 29.85 12.78
CA VAL A 414 -1.90 30.66 13.65
C VAL A 414 -2.53 32.02 14.01
N ASN A 415 -3.64 32.40 13.36
CA ASN A 415 -4.34 33.68 13.59
C ASN A 415 -5.62 33.56 14.47
N GLU A 416 -5.81 32.44 15.16
CA GLU A 416 -6.82 32.25 16.24
C GLU A 416 -6.13 32.05 17.59
#